data_AF-A0A257M2W2-F1
#
_entry.id   AF-A0A257M2W2-F1
#
_cell.length_a   1.000
_cell.length_b   1.000
_cell.length_c   1.000
_cell.angle_alpha   90.00
_cell.angle_beta   90.00
_cell.angle_gamma   90.00
#
_symmetry.space_group_name_H-M   'P 1'
#
loop_
_entity.id
_entity.type
_entity.pdbx_description
1 polymer ?
#
loop_
_entity_poly.entity_id
_entity_poly.type
_entity_poly.pdbx_seq_one_letter_code
_entity_poly.pdbx_strand_id
1 'polypeptide(L)'
;NGTMFDNTMIMYFPENGETHHGIGIDSPFLIMAGNNCNLDIAGRYIRLPFLGNEGHKTLGNWYTTLLNAHGNPIEHYGDLDLEMARKKLPQTGAIKQFMA
;
A
#
# COMPACT_ATOMS: atom_id res chain seq x y z
N ASN A 1 26.50 15.95 6.52
CA ASN A 1 25.04 16.06 6.33
C ASN A 1 24.44 14.66 6.35
N GLY A 2 23.65 14.33 7.37
CA GLY A 2 23.10 12.98 7.58
C GLY A 2 21.79 12.74 6.81
N THR A 3 21.75 13.03 5.52
CA THR A 3 20.51 13.06 4.70
C THR A 3 20.12 11.71 4.10
N MET A 4 20.81 10.63 4.50
CA MET A 4 20.53 9.28 3.97
C MET A 4 19.09 8.88 4.27
N PHE A 5 18.63 9.13 5.50
CA PHE A 5 17.25 8.79 5.89
C PHE A 5 16.19 9.60 5.14
N ASP A 6 16.45 10.87 4.81
CA ASP A 6 15.50 11.71 4.05
C ASP A 6 15.09 11.09 2.71
N ASN A 7 15.94 10.23 2.15
CA ASN A 7 15.75 9.57 0.85
C ASN A 7 15.52 8.05 1.00
N THR A 8 15.23 7.58 2.22
CA THR A 8 15.08 6.16 2.52
C THR A 8 13.70 5.87 3.08
N MET A 9 13.11 4.78 2.61
CA MET A 9 11.93 4.17 3.20
C MET A 9 12.28 2.79 3.73
N ILE A 10 11.84 2.50 4.95
CA ILE A 10 11.94 1.20 5.58
C ILE A 10 10.50 0.70 5.77
N MET A 11 10.19 -0.45 5.17
CA MET A 11 8.94 -1.16 5.37
C MET A 11 9.20 -2.43 6.15
N TYR A 12 8.56 -2.58 7.32
CA TYR A 12 8.56 -3.81 8.09
C TYR A 12 7.14 -4.39 8.07
N PHE A 13 7.00 -5.59 7.52
CA PHE A 13 5.73 -6.28 7.32
C PHE A 13 5.93 -7.79 7.35
N PRO A 14 4.93 -8.58 7.76
CA PRO A 14 5.03 -10.03 7.74
C PRO A 14 4.92 -10.55 6.31
N GLU A 15 5.58 -11.66 6.01
CA GLU A 15 5.46 -12.33 4.70
C GLU A 15 4.06 -12.93 4.49
N ASN A 16 3.41 -13.37 5.57
CA ASN A 16 2.00 -13.72 5.60
C ASN A 16 1.33 -13.09 6.83
N GLY A 17 0.21 -12.40 6.63
CA GLY A 17 -0.62 -11.91 7.73
C GLY A 17 -1.57 -13.00 8.22
N GLU A 18 -1.93 -12.92 9.51
CA GLU A 18 -3.05 -13.63 10.20
C GLU A 18 -2.63 -14.66 11.28
N THR A 19 -3.62 -15.26 11.95
CA THR A 19 -3.50 -16.21 13.07
C THR A 19 -2.72 -17.50 12.75
N HIS A 20 -2.58 -18.40 13.73
CA HIS A 20 -2.17 -19.80 13.51
C HIS A 20 -3.12 -20.45 12.47
N HIS A 21 -2.63 -20.66 11.23
CA HIS A 21 -3.40 -20.98 10.01
C HIS A 21 -4.07 -19.78 9.31
N GLY A 22 -3.30 -18.72 9.13
CA GLY A 22 -3.75 -17.47 8.54
C GLY A 22 -4.47 -17.59 7.19
N ILE A 23 -5.55 -16.81 7.03
CA ILE A 23 -6.33 -16.72 5.78
C ILE A 23 -5.67 -15.76 4.78
N GLY A 24 -4.77 -14.88 5.24
CA GLY A 24 -4.01 -13.97 4.38
C GLY A 24 -4.83 -12.80 3.83
N ILE A 25 -5.86 -12.34 4.55
CA ILE A 25 -6.76 -11.26 4.10
C ILE A 25 -6.31 -9.86 4.54
N ASP A 26 -5.47 -9.77 5.58
CA ASP A 26 -4.96 -8.52 6.12
C ASP A 26 -3.41 -8.50 6.06
N SER A 27 -2.83 -7.33 5.75
CA SER A 27 -1.39 -7.15 5.65
C SER A 27 -0.95 -5.87 6.39
N PRO A 28 -0.45 -5.98 7.64
CA PRO A 28 -0.01 -4.82 8.41
C PRO A 28 1.40 -4.36 8.00
N PHE A 29 1.60 -3.05 7.93
CA PHE A 29 2.90 -2.44 7.67
C PHE A 29 3.27 -1.46 8.79
N LEU A 30 4.53 -1.50 9.20
CA LEU A 30 5.19 -0.37 9.86
C LEU A 30 6.09 0.30 8.82
N ILE A 31 5.83 1.56 8.53
CA ILE A 31 6.56 2.33 7.51
C ILE A 31 7.25 3.51 8.18
N MET A 32 8.56 3.60 7.97
CA MET A 32 9.37 4.78 8.30
C MET A 32 9.92 5.34 7.00
N ALA A 33 9.51 6.56 6.63
CA ALA A 33 9.90 7.19 5.37
C ALA A 33 10.50 8.57 5.63
N GLY A 34 11.56 8.89 4.90
CA GLY A 34 12.14 10.22 4.87
C GLY A 34 11.29 11.24 4.13
N ASN A 35 11.63 12.52 4.30
CA ASN A 35 10.84 13.63 3.74
C ASN A 35 10.82 13.68 2.20
N ASN A 36 11.81 13.07 1.53
CA ASN A 36 11.89 13.05 0.07
C ASN A 36 11.25 11.79 -0.53
N CYS A 37 10.53 10.98 0.27
CA CYS A 37 9.90 9.76 -0.21
C CYS A 37 8.56 9.98 -0.93
N ASN A 38 8.18 11.21 -1.30
CA ASN A 38 7.00 11.53 -2.13
C ASN A 38 5.68 10.85 -1.71
N LEU A 39 5.46 10.68 -0.40
CA LEU A 39 4.23 10.09 0.13
C LEU A 39 3.68 10.89 1.30
N ASP A 40 2.35 11.06 1.30
CA ASP A 40 1.59 11.73 2.36
C ASP A 40 1.03 10.73 3.38
N ILE A 41 1.93 10.01 4.07
CA ILE A 41 1.57 8.97 5.06
C ILE A 41 2.24 9.15 6.43
N ALA A 42 3.19 10.08 6.54
CA ALA A 42 4.00 10.26 7.74
C ALA A 42 3.14 10.66 8.96
N GLY A 43 3.49 10.12 10.13
CA GLY A 43 2.86 10.47 11.40
C GLY A 43 1.42 9.97 11.59
N ARG A 44 0.95 9.02 10.77
CA ARG A 44 -0.43 8.54 10.77
C ARG A 44 -0.52 7.05 11.11
N TYR A 45 -1.57 6.68 11.83
CA TYR A 45 -2.11 5.32 11.76
C TYR A 45 -3.15 5.28 10.65
N ILE A 46 -2.92 4.42 9.65
CA ILE A 46 -3.80 4.31 8.48
C ILE A 46 -4.41 2.92 8.47
N ARG A 47 -5.75 2.87 8.48
CA ARG A 47 -6.52 1.65 8.29
C ARG A 47 -7.53 1.89 7.18
N LEU A 48 -7.43 1.11 6.11
CA LEU A 48 -8.39 1.16 5.01
C LEU A 48 -9.54 0.18 5.27
N PRO A 49 -10.69 0.34 4.57
CA PRO A 49 -11.81 -0.58 4.71
C PRO A 49 -11.40 -2.03 4.45
N PHE A 50 -12.09 -2.98 5.09
CA PHE A 50 -11.83 -4.42 4.93
C PHE A 50 -12.19 -4.93 3.53
N LEU A 51 -11.60 -6.06 3.14
CA LEU A 51 -11.80 -6.69 1.82
C LEU A 51 -13.28 -6.76 1.42
N GLY A 52 -13.57 -6.41 0.17
CA GLY A 52 -14.91 -6.47 -0.40
C GLY A 52 -15.86 -5.37 0.09
N ASN A 53 -15.34 -4.28 0.67
CA ASN A 53 -16.08 -3.06 0.97
C ASN A 53 -15.57 -1.90 0.12
N GLU A 54 -16.44 -0.91 -0.12
CA GLU A 54 -16.06 0.31 -0.84
C GLU A 54 -14.90 1.02 -0.13
N GLY A 55 -13.94 1.49 -0.92
CA GLY A 55 -12.75 2.16 -0.40
C GLY A 55 -11.59 1.23 -0.02
N HIS A 56 -11.80 -0.10 0.04
CA HIS A 56 -10.71 -1.06 0.24
C HIS A 56 -9.57 -0.86 -0.80
N LYS A 57 -8.34 -1.19 -0.40
CA LYS A 57 -7.16 -1.20 -1.26
C LYS A 57 -6.38 -2.47 -1.04
N THR A 58 -5.99 -3.11 -2.14
CA THR A 58 -5.20 -4.33 -2.16
C THR A 58 -3.70 -3.98 -2.04
N LEU A 59 -2.86 -4.99 -1.83
CA LEU A 59 -1.41 -4.84 -1.98
C LEU A 59 -1.02 -4.36 -3.39
N GLY A 60 -1.80 -4.75 -4.41
CA GLY A 60 -1.64 -4.23 -5.77
C GLY A 60 -1.75 -2.70 -5.81
N ASN A 61 -2.74 -2.10 -5.15
CA ASN A 61 -2.83 -0.64 -5.04
C ASN A 61 -1.63 -0.03 -4.30
N TRP A 62 -1.18 -0.66 -3.21
CA TRP A 62 -0.05 -0.18 -2.44
C TRP A 62 1.24 -0.16 -3.27
N TYR A 63 1.60 -1.27 -3.93
CA TYR A 63 2.79 -1.30 -4.78
C TYR A 63 2.65 -0.41 -6.02
N THR A 64 1.45 -0.27 -6.57
CA THR A 64 1.17 0.73 -7.62
C THR A 64 1.46 2.15 -7.13
N THR A 65 1.14 2.46 -5.86
CA THR A 65 1.43 3.76 -5.23
C THR A 65 2.93 4.02 -5.17
N LEU A 66 3.71 3.05 -4.68
CA LEU A 66 5.17 3.18 -4.58
C LEU A 66 5.84 3.39 -5.95
N LEU A 67 5.43 2.62 -6.96
CA LEU A 67 5.96 2.73 -8.31
C LEU A 67 5.64 4.09 -8.95
N ASN A 68 4.42 4.59 -8.74
CA ASN A 68 4.01 5.91 -9.22
C ASN A 68 4.68 7.06 -8.43
N ALA A 69 5.02 6.88 -7.15
CA ALA A 69 5.71 7.90 -6.33
C ALA A 69 7.21 8.02 -6.66
N HIS A 70 7.83 6.96 -7.18
CA HIS A 70 9.29 6.84 -7.34
C HIS A 70 9.77 6.57 -8.77
N GLY A 71 8.99 6.96 -9.78
CA GLY A 71 9.50 7.13 -11.15
C GLY A 71 9.29 5.96 -12.12
N ASN A 72 8.47 4.97 -11.77
CA ASN A 72 8.01 3.95 -12.72
C ASN A 72 6.46 3.92 -12.76
N PRO A 73 5.82 4.96 -13.29
CA PRO A 73 4.37 5.04 -13.25
C PRO A 73 3.73 3.95 -14.11
N ILE A 74 2.78 3.23 -13.51
CA ILE A 74 2.03 2.13 -14.14
C ILE A 74 0.55 2.21 -13.76
N GLU A 75 -0.30 1.58 -14.57
CA GLU A 75 -1.73 1.51 -14.31
C GLU A 75 -2.06 0.66 -13.07
N HIS A 76 -1.47 -0.53 -12.95
CA HIS A 76 -1.66 -1.41 -11.81
C HIS A 76 -0.54 -2.45 -11.67
N TYR A 77 -0.16 -2.75 -10.43
CA TYR A 77 0.79 -3.80 -10.09
C TYR A 77 0.06 -5.08 -9.67
N GLY A 78 0.47 -6.22 -10.25
CA GLY A 78 -0.01 -7.54 -9.86
C GLY A 78 -1.39 -7.90 -10.40
N ASP A 79 -1.90 -9.04 -9.95
CA ASP A 79 -3.21 -9.57 -10.35
C ASP A 79 -4.35 -8.89 -9.58
N LEU A 80 -5.51 -8.82 -10.22
CA LEU A 80 -6.73 -8.30 -9.61
C LEU A 80 -7.29 -9.27 -8.58
N ASP A 81 -7.73 -8.73 -7.45
CA ASP A 81 -8.44 -9.46 -6.43
C ASP A 81 -9.83 -9.90 -6.94
N LEU A 82 -10.13 -11.18 -6.74
CA LEU A 82 -11.36 -11.81 -7.24
C LEU A 82 -12.61 -11.31 -6.52
N GLU A 83 -12.53 -11.03 -5.22
CA GLU A 83 -13.68 -10.58 -4.43
C GLU A 83 -14.04 -9.13 -4.78
N MET A 84 -13.02 -8.28 -4.93
CA MET A 84 -13.18 -6.92 -5.42
C MET A 84 -13.77 -6.89 -6.83
N ALA A 85 -13.29 -7.75 -7.73
CA ALA A 85 -13.81 -7.86 -9.10
C ALA A 85 -15.26 -8.33 -9.13
N ARG A 86 -15.60 -9.37 -8.35
CA ARG A 86 -16.96 -9.90 -8.23
C ARG A 86 -17.96 -8.84 -7.79
N LYS A 87 -17.55 -7.97 -6.86
CA LYS A 87 -18.35 -6.85 -6.35
C LYS A 87 -18.28 -5.59 -7.21
N LYS A 88 -17.50 -5.61 -8.31
CA LYS A 88 -17.24 -4.46 -9.19
C LYS A 88 -16.71 -3.24 -8.43
N LEU A 89 -15.91 -3.48 -7.39
CA LEU A 89 -15.29 -2.42 -6.60
C LEU A 89 -13.99 -1.94 -7.25
N PRO A 90 -13.68 -0.64 -7.18
CA PRO A 90 -12.41 -0.12 -7.69
C PRO A 90 -11.22 -0.73 -6.95
N GLN A 91 -10.26 -1.25 -7.71
CA GLN A 91 -9.05 -1.88 -7.16
C GLN A 91 -7.79 -1.65 -8.01
N THR A 92 -7.87 -0.88 -9.10
CA THR A 92 -6.72 -0.53 -9.93
C THR A 92 -6.15 0.84 -9.57
N GLY A 93 -4.92 1.14 -9.99
CA GLY A 93 -4.29 2.43 -9.75
C GLY A 93 -3.66 2.61 -8.37
N ALA A 94 -2.95 3.73 -8.24
CA ALA A 94 -2.35 4.17 -6.99
C ALA A 94 -3.41 4.64 -5.98
N ILE A 95 -3.07 4.55 -4.69
CA ILE A 95 -3.85 5.11 -3.61
C ILE A 95 -3.60 6.62 -3.61
N LYS A 96 -4.42 7.37 -4.36
CA LYS A 96 -4.25 8.82 -4.58
C LYS A 96 -4.05 9.63 -3.29
N GLN A 97 -4.72 9.25 -2.21
CA GLN A 97 -4.62 9.95 -0.92
C GLN A 97 -3.26 9.81 -0.23
N PHE A 98 -2.39 8.90 -0.70
CA PHE A 98 -1.04 8.70 -0.16
C PHE A 98 0.04 9.38 -1.01
N MET A 99 -0.31 9.96 -2.16
CA MET A 99 0.63 10.67 -3.02
C MET A 99 0.86 12.08 -2.46
N ALA A 100 2.13 12.52 -2.38
CA ALA A 100 2.51 13.87 -1.97
C ALA A 100 2.49 14.88 -3.13
#